data_AF-A0A356WPN8-F1
#
_entry.id   AF-A0A356WPN8-F1
#
_cell.length_a   1.000
_cell.length_b   1.000
_cell.length_c   1.000
_cell.angle_alpha   90.00
_cell.angle_beta   90.00
_cell.angle_gamma   90.00
#
_symmetry.space_group_name_H-M   'P 1'
#
loop_
_entity.id
_entity.type
_entity.pdbx_description
1 polymer ?
#
loop_
_entity_poly.entity_id
_entity_poly.type
_entity_poly.pdbx_seq_one_letter_code
_entity_poly.pdbx_strand_id
1 'polypeptide(L)' 'FPDKPITKKPAEVRMGKGKGNPEGYVAPVTPGRIIFEIEGVPYDVAKEALRLAAQKLPVTTKFVVRRDYEQPQN' A
#
# COMPACT_ATOMS: atom_id res chain seq x y z
N PHE A 1 2.63 5.33 -6.38
CA PHE A 1 3.96 4.69 -6.56
C PHE A 1 4.94 5.40 -5.62
N PRO A 2 5.93 4.73 -5.01
CA PRO A 2 6.75 5.34 -3.96
C PRO A 2 7.79 6.29 -4.55
N ASP A 3 7.42 7.56 -4.66
CA ASP A 3 8.17 8.64 -5.29
C ASP A 3 8.75 9.63 -4.28
N LYS A 4 8.19 9.68 -3.05
CA LYS A 4 8.62 10.62 -2.02
C LYS A 4 9.78 10.05 -1.18
N PRO A 5 10.98 10.66 -1.20
CA PRO A 5 12.09 10.21 -0.37
C PRO A 5 11.86 10.53 1.11
N ILE A 6 12.17 9.58 1.99
CA ILE A 6 12.22 9.75 3.44
C ILE A 6 13.68 9.71 3.89
N THR A 7 14.05 10.69 4.71
CA THR A 7 15.41 10.82 5.25
C THR A 7 15.46 10.42 6.71
N LYS A 8 16.55 9.78 7.14
CA LYS A 8 16.82 9.52 8.56
C LYS A 8 18.20 10.03 8.93
N LYS A 9 18.34 10.47 10.17
CA LYS A 9 19.66 10.76 10.73
C LYS A 9 20.33 9.46 11.18
N PRO A 10 21.66 9.32 11.00
CA PRO A 10 22.39 8.18 11.55
C PRO A 10 22.11 8.01 13.04
N ALA A 11 22.20 6.78 13.53
CA ALA A 11 22.16 6.53 14.97
C ALA A 11 23.34 7.26 15.65
N GLU A 12 23.21 7.55 16.94
CA GLU A 12 24.30 8.05 17.80
C GLU A 12 24.78 9.49 17.53
N VAL A 13 24.12 10.26 16.64
CA VAL A 13 24.43 11.68 16.42
C VAL A 13 23.47 12.62 17.17
N ARG A 14 23.99 13.77 17.63
CA ARG A 14 23.18 14.84 18.21
C ARG A 14 22.33 15.55 17.14
N MET A 15 21.33 16.31 17.60
CA MET A 15 20.53 17.18 16.73
C MET A 15 21.37 18.30 16.08
N GLY A 16 20.86 18.92 15.01
CA GLY A 16 21.60 19.89 14.18
C GLY A 16 22.32 19.27 12.98
N LYS A 17 23.30 19.99 12.38
CA LYS A 17 24.12 19.55 11.22
C LYS A 17 23.36 19.22 9.92
N GLY A 18 22.13 19.74 9.76
CA GLY A 18 21.35 19.60 8.53
C GLY A 18 20.43 18.38 8.47
N LYS A 19 19.87 18.13 7.29
CA LYS A 19 18.95 17.03 6.98
C LYS A 19 19.74 15.72 6.85
N GLY A 20 19.15 14.61 7.30
CA GLY A 20 19.75 13.28 7.18
C GLY A 20 19.78 12.77 5.72
N ASN A 21 20.44 11.64 5.52
CA ASN A 21 20.51 10.99 4.21
C ASN A 21 19.16 10.32 3.86
N PRO A 22 18.79 10.21 2.57
CA PRO A 22 17.66 9.40 2.13
C PRO A 22 17.85 7.92 2.53
N GLU A 23 16.85 7.31 3.17
CA GLU A 23 16.87 5.88 3.54
C GLU A 23 15.87 5.04 2.73
N GLY A 24 14.85 5.66 2.16
CA GLY A 24 13.85 4.95 1.38
C GLY A 24 12.85 5.88 0.74
N TYR A 25 11.85 5.30 0.10
CA TYR A 25 10.79 6.01 -0.59
C TYR A 25 9.42 5.54 -0.09
N VAL A 26 8.47 6.46 -0.04
CA VAL A 26 7.10 6.19 0.38
C VAL A 26 6.13 6.67 -0.67
N ALA A 27 4.98 5.99 -0.75
CA ALA A 27 3.82 6.46 -1.50
C ALA A 27 2.84 7.10 -0.51
N PRO A 28 2.49 8.39 -0.67
CA PRO A 28 1.41 8.99 0.12
C PRO A 28 0.08 8.31 -0.19
N VAL A 29 -0.60 7.81 0.84
CA VAL A 29 -1.92 7.15 0.73
C VAL A 29 -2.90 7.87 1.66
N THR A 30 -4.01 8.34 1.11
CA THR A 30 -5.13 8.95 1.84
C THR A 30 -6.33 7.99 1.89
N PRO A 31 -7.24 8.11 2.86
CA PRO A 31 -8.46 7.31 2.90
C PRO A 31 -9.25 7.40 1.59
N GLY A 32 -9.77 6.26 1.13
CA GLY A 32 -10.51 6.15 -0.14
C GLY A 32 -9.65 5.89 -1.38
N ARG A 33 -8.32 5.89 -1.27
CA ARG A 33 -7.41 5.55 -2.38
C ARG A 33 -7.43 4.04 -2.65
N ILE A 34 -7.60 3.66 -3.92
CA ILE A 34 -7.32 2.29 -4.38
C ILE A 34 -5.80 2.07 -4.43
N ILE A 35 -5.33 1.03 -3.74
CA ILE A 35 -3.89 0.71 -3.60
C ILE A 35 -3.48 -0.40 -4.59
N PHE A 36 -4.29 -1.46 -4.66
CA PHE A 36 -4.07 -2.61 -5.54
C PHE A 36 -5.38 -2.97 -6.24
N GLU A 37 -5.25 -3.46 -7.46
CA GLU A 37 -6.33 -4.02 -8.28
C GLU A 37 -5.88 -5.40 -8.77
N ILE A 38 -6.84 -6.31 -8.94
CA ILE A 38 -6.60 -7.68 -9.40
C ILE A 38 -7.69 -8.05 -10.41
N GLU A 39 -7.29 -8.72 -11.48
CA GLU A 39 -8.15 -9.19 -12.56
C GLU A 39 -7.63 -10.54 -13.08
N GLY A 40 -8.47 -11.31 -13.77
CA GLY A 40 -8.09 -12.59 -14.37
C GLY A 40 -8.08 -13.77 -13.39
N VAL A 41 -8.64 -13.62 -12.19
CA VAL A 41 -8.78 -14.70 -11.21
C VAL A 41 -10.22 -14.74 -10.66
N PRO A 42 -10.67 -15.92 -10.16
CA PRO A 42 -11.95 -16.04 -9.47
C PRO A 42 -12.08 -15.13 -8.23
N TYR A 43 -13.33 -14.79 -7.87
CA TYR A 43 -13.65 -13.85 -6.78
C TYR A 43 -13.07 -14.26 -5.42
N ASP A 44 -13.18 -15.54 -5.09
CA ASP A 44 -12.67 -16.14 -3.86
C ASP A 44 -11.15 -16.02 -3.77
N VAL A 45 -10.45 -16.32 -4.87
CA VAL A 45 -8.99 -16.17 -4.98
C VAL A 45 -8.58 -14.70 -4.84
N ALA A 46 -9.27 -13.78 -5.53
CA ALA A 46 -9.02 -12.35 -5.42
C ALA A 46 -9.21 -11.84 -3.98
N LYS A 47 -10.28 -12.27 -3.32
CA LYS A 47 -10.61 -11.87 -1.94
C LYS A 47 -9.56 -12.34 -0.95
N GLU A 48 -9.13 -13.60 -1.04
CA GLU A 48 -8.09 -14.12 -0.14
C GLU A 48 -6.71 -13.50 -0.42
N ALA A 49 -6.34 -13.31 -1.69
CA ALA A 49 -5.09 -12.66 -2.07
C ALA A 49 -5.00 -11.23 -1.50
N LEU A 50 -6.07 -10.43 -1.68
CA LEU A 50 -6.11 -9.06 -1.15
C LEU A 50 -6.20 -9.02 0.38
N ARG A 51 -6.83 -10.01 1.02
CA ARG A 51 -6.83 -10.16 2.49
C ARG A 51 -5.42 -10.40 3.02
N LEU A 52 -4.63 -11.26 2.36
CA LEU A 52 -3.24 -11.52 2.73
C LEU A 52 -2.34 -10.29 2.51
N ALA A 53 -2.53 -9.59 1.40
CA ALA A 53 -1.82 -8.33 1.12
C ALA A 53 -2.12 -7.26 2.18
N ALA A 54 -3.38 -7.13 2.62
CA ALA A 54 -3.78 -6.19 3.66
C ALA A 54 -3.00 -6.37 4.96
N GLN A 55 -2.63 -7.60 5.33
CA GLN A 55 -1.85 -7.88 6.55
C GLN A 55 -0.41 -7.35 6.50
N LYS A 56 0.08 -6.94 5.32
CA LYS A 56 1.42 -6.39 5.13
C LYS A 56 1.42 -4.87 5.03
N LEU A 57 0.25 -4.25 5.01
CA LEU A 57 0.11 -2.81 4.92
C LEU A 57 -0.08 -2.19 6.32
N PRO A 58 0.50 -1.00 6.58
CA PRO A 58 0.37 -0.33 7.87
C PRO A 58 -0.96 0.44 8.03
N VAL A 59 -1.99 0.11 7.24
CA VAL A 59 -3.28 0.81 7.20
C VAL A 59 -4.43 -0.18 7.08
N THR A 60 -5.60 0.18 7.61
CA THR A 60 -6.82 -0.59 7.40
C THR A 60 -7.30 -0.45 5.96
N THR A 61 -7.51 -1.58 5.29
CA THR A 61 -8.00 -1.63 3.90
C THR A 61 -9.41 -2.20 3.82
N LYS A 62 -10.15 -1.83 2.77
CA LYS A 62 -11.45 -2.40 2.44
C LYS A 62 -11.37 -3.09 1.09
N PHE A 63 -11.87 -4.32 1.00
CA PHE A 63 -12.07 -5.01 -0.28
C PHE A 63 -13.28 -4.41 -1.00
N VAL A 64 -13.12 -4.07 -2.28
CA VAL A 64 -14.16 -3.51 -3.14
C VAL A 64 -14.12 -4.19 -4.51
N VAL A 65 -15.27 -4.24 -5.17
CA VAL A 65 -15.40 -4.71 -6.55
C VAL A 65 -15.71 -3.51 -7.46
N ARG A 66 -15.29 -3.59 -8.73
CA ARG A 66 -15.71 -2.58 -9.72
C ARG A 66 -17.23 -2.61 -9.87
N ARG A 67 -17.82 -1.47 -10.24
CA ARG A 67 -19.29 -1.32 -10.32
C ARG A 67 -19.94 -2.16 -11.42
N ASP A 68 -19.17 -2.43 -12.48
CA ASP A 68 -19.52 -3.23 -13.65
C ASP A 68 -19.16 -4.72 -13.48
N TYR A 69 -18.71 -5.14 -12.30
CA TYR A 69 -18.38 -6.53 -12.05
C TYR A 69 -19.65 -7.38 -11.92
N GLU A 70 -19.88 -8.24 -12.90
CA GLU A 70 -20.88 -9.30 -12.82
C GLU A 70 -20.22 -10.58 -12.30
N GLN A 71 -20.75 -11.12 -11.21
CA GLN A 71 -20.26 -12.38 -10.69
C GLN A 71 -20.71 -13.51 -11.65
N PRO A 72 -19.79 -14.27 -12.25
CA PRO A 72 -20.17 -15.38 -13.10
C PRO A 72 -20.97 -16.40 -12.28
N GLN A 73 -22.19 -16.68 -12.74
CA GLN A 73 -23.11 -17.63 -12.15
C GLN A 73 -22.68 -19.04 -12.58
N ASN A 74 -21.76 -19.66 -11.85
CA ASN A 74 -21.50 -21.09 -11.95
C ASN A 74 -22.09 -21.81 -10.73
#